data_AF-A0A0W8FMN0-F1
#
_entry.id   AF-A0A0W8FMN0-F1
#
_cell.length_a   1.000
_cell.length_b   1.000
_cell.length_c   1.000
_cell.angle_alpha   90.00
_cell.angle_beta   90.00
_cell.angle_gamma   90.00
#
_symmetry.space_group_name_H-M   'P 1'
#
loop_
_entity.id
_entity.type
_entity.pdbx_description
1 polymer ?
#
loop_
_entity_poly.entity_id
_entity_poly.type
_entity_poly.pdbx_seq_one_letter_code
_entity_poly.pdbx_strand_id
1 'polypeptide(L)'
;MKRCPHCRETFQDSVTTCLYCDGPLETLEPLQYKISVKKTKKEQKGSDTIPKKTWKEISIPLITALVVAGILFAISQIKYFDKNTQQITRIKSMQFDSPDTSTSADTSISNPALSSAPTTTPGAVIDLYNNALALCSSGKCTDPQKAIEYLDEAIKRKPDLAEAYNIRGNADGDLGQHQRAIEDYNEAIRLKPNYAHAYYNRGYTYSKLGQYPQAIEDYNEAIHLKLENTSVYYNRGNAYFMHGNKELGCTDAQKACELGDCTLLEDAKSKKYCP
;
A
#
# COMPACT_ATOMS: atom_id res chain seq x y z
N MET A 1 -19.25 -10.53 27.28
CA MET A 1 -20.15 -9.49 26.73
C MET A 1 -21.53 -10.09 26.55
N LYS A 2 -22.58 -9.30 26.75
CA LYS A 2 -23.96 -9.72 26.52
C LYS A 2 -24.55 -8.99 25.31
N ARG A 3 -25.58 -9.56 24.68
CA ARG A 3 -26.27 -8.96 23.53
C ARG A 3 -27.78 -8.94 23.75
N CYS A 4 -28.42 -7.85 23.36
CA CYS A 4 -29.88 -7.82 23.33
C CYS A 4 -30.40 -8.52 22.05
N PRO A 5 -31.32 -9.49 22.14
CA PRO A 5 -31.86 -10.16 20.96
C PRO A 5 -32.75 -9.23 20.10
N HIS A 6 -33.33 -8.19 20.69
CA HIS A 6 -34.20 -7.25 20.00
C HIS A 6 -33.45 -6.14 19.25
N CYS A 7 -32.61 -5.36 19.95
CA CYS A 7 -31.88 -4.25 19.32
C CYS A 7 -30.49 -4.63 18.81
N ARG A 8 -30.02 -5.86 19.06
CA ARG A 8 -28.73 -6.40 18.62
C ARG A 8 -27.48 -5.70 19.17
N GLU A 9 -27.63 -4.69 20.03
CA GLU A 9 -26.55 -4.01 20.73
C GLU A 9 -25.84 -4.92 21.75
N THR A 10 -24.54 -4.68 21.92
CA THR A 10 -23.68 -5.42 22.85
C THR A 10 -23.33 -4.60 24.08
N PHE A 11 -23.43 -5.21 25.25
CA PHE A 11 -23.21 -4.59 26.54
C PHE A 11 -22.11 -5.31 27.33
N GLN A 12 -21.50 -4.60 28.26
CA GLN A 12 -20.59 -5.18 29.25
C GLN A 12 -21.34 -6.20 30.13
N ASP A 13 -20.62 -7.19 30.67
CA ASP A 13 -21.22 -8.30 31.41
C ASP A 13 -21.91 -7.89 32.73
N SER A 14 -21.54 -6.72 33.26
CA SER A 14 -22.15 -6.08 34.43
C SER A 14 -23.58 -5.59 34.18
N VAL A 15 -23.97 -5.39 32.93
CA VAL A 15 -25.32 -4.93 32.56
C VAL A 15 -26.26 -6.14 32.53
N THR A 16 -27.41 -6.03 33.18
CA THR A 16 -28.40 -7.12 33.30
C THR A 16 -29.62 -6.95 32.40
N THR A 17 -29.94 -5.71 32.00
CA THR A 17 -31.09 -5.35 31.16
C THR A 17 -30.67 -4.41 30.04
N CYS A 18 -31.34 -4.48 28.88
CA CYS A 18 -31.05 -3.61 27.75
C CYS A 18 -31.50 -2.17 28.04
N LEU A 19 -30.58 -1.20 27.95
CA LEU A 19 -30.86 0.22 28.17
C LEU A 19 -31.84 0.86 27.17
N TYR A 20 -32.13 0.18 26.05
CA TYR A 20 -32.99 0.71 24.97
C TYR A 20 -34.38 0.08 24.92
N CYS A 21 -34.56 -1.13 25.43
CA CYS A 21 -35.84 -1.84 25.36
C CYS A 21 -36.24 -2.54 26.66
N ASP A 22 -35.47 -2.36 27.73
CA ASP A 22 -35.62 -3.01 29.05
C ASP A 22 -35.70 -4.55 29.02
N GLY A 23 -35.37 -5.15 27.88
CA GLY A 23 -35.41 -6.60 27.67
C GLY A 23 -34.19 -7.33 28.25
N PRO A 24 -34.29 -8.67 28.45
CA PRO A 24 -33.20 -9.49 28.94
C PRO A 24 -32.04 -9.55 27.94
N LEU A 25 -30.82 -9.60 28.46
CA LEU A 25 -29.59 -9.72 27.67
C LEU A 25 -29.10 -11.17 27.66
N GLU A 26 -28.73 -11.67 26.49
CA GLU A 26 -28.15 -13.02 26.31
C GLU A 26 -26.63 -12.96 26.40
N THR A 27 -26.01 -13.96 27.04
CA THR A 27 -24.54 -14.04 27.11
C THR A 27 -24.00 -14.50 25.77
N LEU A 28 -23.11 -13.71 25.16
CA LEU A 28 -22.43 -14.14 23.94
C LEU A 28 -21.36 -15.17 24.30
N GLU A 29 -21.51 -16.39 23.82
CA GLU A 29 -20.41 -17.36 23.87
C GLU A 29 -19.26 -16.87 22.97
N PRO A 30 -18.01 -16.88 23.47
CA PRO A 30 -16.87 -16.45 22.67
C PRO A 30 -16.70 -17.40 21.47
N LEU A 31 -16.61 -16.83 20.27
CA LEU A 31 -16.33 -17.55 19.02
C LEU A 31 -15.09 -18.46 19.21
N GLN A 32 -15.30 -19.76 19.11
CA GLN A 32 -14.26 -20.78 19.22
C GLN A 32 -13.71 -21.10 17.82
N TYR A 33 -12.40 -20.99 17.65
CA TYR A 33 -11.73 -21.40 16.42
C TYR A 33 -11.17 -22.82 16.58
N LYS A 34 -11.55 -23.74 15.69
CA LYS A 34 -11.07 -25.14 15.71
C LYS A 34 -9.83 -25.27 14.83
N ILE A 35 -8.73 -25.79 15.40
CA ILE A 35 -7.53 -26.14 14.64
C ILE A 35 -7.18 -27.61 14.78
N SER A 36 -6.70 -28.22 13.69
CA SER A 36 -6.25 -29.60 13.64
C SER A 36 -4.73 -29.67 13.80
N VAL A 37 -4.26 -30.19 14.93
CA VAL A 37 -2.83 -30.28 15.24
C VAL A 37 -2.34 -31.71 15.09
N LYS A 38 -1.21 -31.89 14.40
CA LYS A 38 -0.58 -33.19 14.16
C LYS A 38 0.25 -33.63 15.36
N LYS A 39 -0.08 -34.77 15.96
CA LYS A 39 0.75 -35.40 16.99
C LYS A 39 1.38 -36.69 16.47
N THR A 40 2.69 -36.81 16.67
CA THR A 40 3.44 -38.05 16.47
C THR A 40 3.66 -38.73 17.81
N LYS A 41 3.09 -39.92 17.99
CA LYS A 41 3.45 -40.81 19.10
C LYS A 41 4.31 -41.94 18.53
N LYS A 42 5.41 -42.25 19.21
CA LYS A 42 6.17 -43.49 18.97
C LYS A 42 5.47 -44.59 19.77
N GLU A 43 4.97 -45.59 19.07
CA GLU A 43 4.34 -46.77 19.67
C GLU A 43 5.25 -47.96 19.36
N GLN A 44 5.71 -48.68 20.38
CA GLN A 44 6.53 -49.88 20.18
C GLN A 44 5.62 -51.04 19.75
N LYS A 45 5.97 -51.70 18.65
CA LYS A 45 5.31 -52.92 18.20
C LYS A 45 6.40 -53.96 17.90
N GLY A 46 6.82 -54.70 18.93
CA GLY A 46 7.99 -55.60 18.85
C GLY A 46 9.31 -54.84 18.92
N SER A 47 10.36 -55.33 18.24
CA SER A 47 11.70 -54.69 18.21
C SER A 47 11.75 -53.40 17.41
N ASP A 48 10.70 -53.08 16.64
CA ASP A 48 10.69 -51.94 15.73
C ASP A 48 9.73 -50.84 16.21
N THR A 49 10.27 -49.62 16.30
CA THR A 49 9.47 -48.41 16.58
C THR A 49 8.96 -47.78 15.30
N ILE A 50 7.64 -47.86 15.07
CA ILE A 50 6.99 -47.24 13.90
C ILE A 50 6.29 -45.94 14.35
N PRO A 51 6.60 -44.77 13.76
CA PRO A 51 5.93 -43.52 14.11
C PRO A 51 4.50 -43.48 13.56
N LYS A 52 3.48 -43.50 14.44
CA LYS A 52 2.09 -43.24 14.06
C LYS A 52 1.79 -41.74 14.12
N LYS A 53 1.19 -41.23 13.05
CA LYS A 53 0.71 -39.84 12.93
C LYS A 53 -0.80 -39.83 13.20
N THR A 54 -1.24 -39.04 14.19
CA THR A 54 -2.66 -38.86 14.51
C THR A 54 -2.98 -37.37 14.56
N TRP A 55 -4.18 -37.00 14.13
CA TRP A 55 -4.67 -35.62 14.14
C TRP A 55 -5.58 -35.43 15.36
N LYS A 56 -5.39 -34.34 16.11
CA LYS A 56 -6.26 -33.97 17.23
C LYS A 56 -6.80 -32.57 17.00
N GLU A 57 -8.13 -32.41 17.07
CA GLU A 57 -8.79 -31.11 17.06
C GLU A 57 -8.64 -30.43 18.43
N ILE A 58 -8.30 -29.14 18.40
CA ILE A 58 -8.19 -28.27 19.57
C ILE A 58 -9.03 -27.01 19.31
N SER A 59 -9.92 -26.68 20.23
CA SER A 59 -10.70 -25.44 20.23
C SER A 59 -9.94 -24.36 21.00
N ILE A 60 -9.71 -23.22 20.36
CA ILE A 60 -8.94 -22.11 20.91
C ILE A 60 -9.78 -20.81 20.79
N PRO A 61 -9.78 -19.92 21.80
CA PRO A 61 -10.45 -18.62 21.71
C PRO A 61 -9.93 -17.79 20.53
N LEU A 62 -10.82 -17.14 19.77
CA LEU A 62 -10.45 -16.33 18.60
C LEU A 62 -9.38 -15.26 18.94
N ILE A 63 -9.45 -14.66 20.12
CA ILE A 63 -8.47 -13.66 20.60
C ILE A 63 -7.06 -14.24 20.60
N THR A 64 -6.87 -15.45 21.13
CA THR A 64 -5.55 -16.09 21.13
C THR A 64 -5.08 -16.50 19.74
N ALA A 65 -6.00 -16.88 18.83
CA ALA A 65 -5.66 -17.15 17.44
C ALA A 65 -5.20 -15.88 16.69
N LEU A 66 -5.86 -14.75 16.94
CA LEU A 66 -5.50 -13.45 16.35
C LEU A 66 -4.15 -12.94 16.86
N VAL A 67 -3.83 -13.12 18.15
CA VAL A 67 -2.50 -12.79 18.71
C VAL A 67 -1.41 -13.63 18.04
N VAL A 68 -1.63 -14.93 17.88
CA VAL A 68 -0.66 -15.82 17.19
C VAL A 68 -0.50 -15.42 15.73
N ALA A 69 -1.59 -15.09 15.02
CA ALA A 69 -1.54 -14.62 13.64
C ALA A 69 -0.78 -13.29 13.51
N GLY A 70 -1.01 -12.35 14.43
CA GLY A 70 -0.30 -11.07 14.49
C GLY A 70 1.21 -11.23 14.73
N ILE A 71 1.60 -12.14 15.64
CA ILE A 71 3.02 -12.47 15.88
C ILE A 71 3.65 -13.11 14.64
N LEU A 72 2.98 -14.05 13.98
CA LEU A 72 3.47 -14.66 12.74
C LEU A 72 3.60 -13.65 11.60
N PHE A 73 2.64 -12.72 11.49
CA PHE A 73 2.71 -11.62 10.53
C PHE A 73 3.91 -10.71 10.82
N ALA A 74 4.11 -10.31 12.08
CA ALA A 74 5.28 -9.51 12.48
C ALA A 74 6.61 -10.23 12.18
N ILE A 75 6.71 -11.54 12.47
CA ILE A 75 7.89 -12.35 12.12
C ILE A 75 8.11 -12.40 10.60
N SER A 76 7.03 -12.48 9.81
CA SER A 76 7.12 -12.42 8.34
C SER A 76 7.64 -11.06 7.86
N GLN A 77 7.17 -9.95 8.45
CA GLN A 77 7.66 -8.61 8.14
C GLN A 77 9.14 -8.43 8.50
N ILE A 78 9.57 -8.97 9.66
CA ILE A 78 10.99 -8.94 10.08
C ILE A 78 11.87 -9.73 9.08
N LYS A 79 11.43 -10.91 8.62
CA LYS A 79 12.17 -11.69 7.61
C LYS A 79 12.22 -11.00 6.24
N TYR A 80 11.15 -10.29 5.87
CA TYR A 80 11.11 -9.48 4.67
C TYR A 80 12.13 -8.32 4.75
N PHE A 81 12.24 -7.68 5.92
CA PHE A 81 13.19 -6.59 6.19
C PHE A 81 14.66 -7.04 6.16
N ASP A 82 14.96 -8.23 6.69
CA ASP A 82 16.32 -8.82 6.70
C ASP A 82 16.84 -9.11 5.28
N LYS A 83 15.98 -9.61 4.38
CA LYS A 83 16.34 -9.90 2.98
C LYS A 83 16.71 -8.64 2.18
N ASN A 84 16.10 -7.50 2.51
CA ASN A 84 16.43 -6.21 1.90
C ASN A 84 17.70 -5.57 2.50
N THR A 85 18.03 -5.88 3.75
CA THR A 85 19.25 -5.37 4.40
C THR A 85 20.52 -5.98 3.79
N GLN A 86 20.50 -7.26 3.39
CA GLN A 86 21.64 -7.90 2.73
C GLN A 86 21.92 -7.38 1.30
N GLN A 87 20.90 -6.88 0.59
CA GLN A 87 21.07 -6.23 -0.72
C GLN A 87 21.85 -4.91 -0.59
N ILE A 88 21.59 -4.15 0.47
CA ILE A 88 22.24 -2.85 0.75
C ILE A 88 23.72 -3.04 1.13
N THR A 89 24.08 -4.11 1.86
CA THR A 89 25.48 -4.35 2.25
C THR A 89 26.38 -4.74 1.06
N ARG A 90 25.85 -5.42 0.04
CA ARG A 90 26.61 -5.75 -1.19
C ARG A 90 26.96 -4.53 -2.04
N ILE A 91 26.14 -3.49 -1.99
CA ILE A 91 26.40 -2.24 -2.72
C ILE A 91 27.52 -1.43 -2.03
N LYS A 92 27.64 -1.53 -0.70
CA LYS A 92 28.66 -0.82 0.08
C LYS A 92 30.07 -1.43 0.03
N SER A 93 30.24 -2.63 -0.51
CA SER A 93 31.54 -3.31 -0.62
C SER A 93 32.23 -3.17 -1.99
N MET A 94 31.69 -2.38 -2.91
CA MET A 94 32.44 -1.98 -4.12
C MET A 94 33.33 -0.79 -3.77
N GLN A 95 34.53 -1.08 -3.28
CA GLN A 95 35.65 -0.14 -3.24
C GLN A 95 35.96 0.30 -4.67
N PHE A 96 35.92 1.61 -4.92
CA PHE A 96 36.49 2.19 -6.13
C PHE A 96 37.84 2.79 -5.74
N ASP A 97 38.90 2.05 -6.07
CA ASP A 97 40.27 2.51 -5.91
C ASP A 97 40.52 3.72 -6.84
N SER A 98 41.09 4.79 -6.28
CA SER A 98 41.70 5.86 -7.08
C SER A 98 42.92 5.32 -7.84
N PRO A 99 43.26 5.94 -8.97
CA PRO A 99 44.67 6.17 -9.25
C PRO A 99 45.00 7.60 -9.66
N ASP A 100 46.26 7.90 -9.38
CA ASP A 100 46.93 9.18 -9.28
C ASP A 100 47.18 9.93 -10.61
N THR A 101 47.50 11.21 -10.40
CA THR A 101 48.10 12.19 -11.30
C THR A 101 49.45 11.76 -11.90
N SER A 102 49.71 12.07 -13.19
CA SER A 102 50.80 12.97 -13.64
C SER A 102 51.07 12.94 -15.17
N THR A 103 51.35 14.14 -15.73
CA THR A 103 52.17 14.48 -16.94
C THR A 103 51.71 14.00 -18.33
N SER A 104 51.82 14.71 -19.47
CA SER A 104 52.30 16.06 -19.84
C SER A 104 52.01 16.32 -21.35
N ALA A 105 51.81 17.59 -21.71
CA ALA A 105 52.12 18.30 -22.98
C ALA A 105 51.32 18.06 -24.30
N ASP A 106 50.89 19.22 -24.86
CA ASP A 106 50.72 19.64 -26.27
C ASP A 106 49.72 18.88 -27.18
N THR A 107 48.88 19.48 -28.02
CA THR A 107 48.95 20.76 -28.76
C THR A 107 47.53 21.15 -29.22
N SER A 108 47.32 22.44 -29.47
CA SER A 108 46.15 23.09 -30.10
C SER A 108 45.43 22.30 -31.22
N ILE A 109 44.09 22.29 -31.19
CA ILE A 109 43.18 22.60 -32.33
C ILE A 109 41.79 22.92 -31.75
N SER A 110 41.22 24.00 -32.27
CA SER A 110 39.92 24.63 -31.98
C SER A 110 38.70 23.72 -32.15
N ASN A 111 37.81 23.70 -31.16
CA ASN A 111 36.34 23.66 -31.32
C ASN A 111 35.63 23.93 -29.97
N PRO A 112 34.62 24.81 -29.88
CA PRO A 112 33.87 25.03 -28.65
C PRO A 112 32.78 23.96 -28.52
N ALA A 113 33.17 22.77 -28.07
CA ALA A 113 32.24 21.73 -27.64
C ALA A 113 32.22 21.68 -26.11
N LEU A 114 31.09 22.13 -25.57
CA LEU A 114 30.34 21.47 -24.50
C LEU A 114 31.17 20.52 -23.60
N SER A 115 31.88 21.09 -22.63
CA SER A 115 32.44 20.33 -21.51
C SER A 115 32.48 21.21 -20.28
N SER A 116 31.50 21.00 -19.43
CA SER A 116 31.63 21.29 -18.01
C SER A 116 30.98 20.13 -17.28
N ALA A 117 31.74 19.52 -16.37
CA ALA A 117 31.27 18.52 -15.42
C ALA A 117 29.90 18.95 -14.84
N PRO A 118 29.01 18.01 -14.49
CA PRO A 118 27.67 18.35 -14.04
C PRO A 118 27.78 19.10 -12.70
N THR A 119 27.80 20.42 -12.79
CA THR A 119 27.52 21.29 -11.67
C THR A 119 26.14 20.87 -11.19
N THR A 120 26.05 20.28 -10.00
CA THR A 120 24.80 20.09 -9.27
C THR A 120 24.31 21.46 -8.81
N THR A 121 24.00 22.34 -9.76
CA THR A 121 23.31 23.59 -9.48
C THR A 121 21.89 23.23 -9.09
N PRO A 122 21.37 23.69 -7.94
CA PRO A 122 19.98 23.45 -7.55
C PRO A 122 18.96 23.80 -8.65
N GLY A 123 19.29 24.80 -9.49
CA GLY A 123 18.49 25.17 -10.66
C GLY A 123 18.29 24.02 -11.66
N ALA A 124 19.32 23.22 -11.94
CA ALA A 124 19.20 22.15 -12.94
C ALA A 124 18.25 21.03 -12.50
N VAL A 125 18.14 20.73 -11.20
CA VAL A 125 17.16 19.75 -10.68
C VAL A 125 15.74 20.32 -10.73
N ILE A 126 15.59 21.60 -10.40
CA ILE A 126 14.29 22.29 -10.45
C ILE A 126 13.79 22.35 -11.90
N ASP A 127 14.65 22.64 -12.87
CA ASP A 127 14.29 22.69 -14.29
C ASP A 127 13.82 21.33 -14.81
N LEU A 128 14.54 20.25 -14.49
CA LEU A 128 14.14 18.87 -14.82
C LEU A 128 12.77 18.54 -14.22
N TYR A 129 12.57 18.84 -12.94
CA TYR A 129 11.30 18.60 -12.26
C TYR A 129 10.14 19.41 -12.88
N ASN A 130 10.36 20.69 -13.17
CA ASN A 130 9.35 21.55 -13.79
C ASN A 130 9.00 21.10 -15.22
N ASN A 131 9.98 20.65 -15.99
CA ASN A 131 9.74 20.09 -17.32
C ASN A 131 8.91 18.80 -17.25
N ALA A 132 9.18 17.92 -16.29
CA ALA A 132 8.35 16.73 -16.07
C ALA A 132 6.92 17.10 -15.63
N LEU A 133 6.77 18.06 -14.73
CA LEU A 133 5.46 18.54 -14.27
C LEU A 133 4.65 19.18 -15.41
N ALA A 134 5.31 19.89 -16.34
CA ALA A 134 4.64 20.44 -17.52
C ALA A 134 4.06 19.34 -18.44
N LEU A 135 4.68 18.15 -18.44
CA LEU A 135 4.18 16.99 -19.17
C LEU A 135 3.12 16.21 -18.39
N CYS A 136 3.09 16.31 -17.07
CA CYS A 136 2.19 15.55 -16.19
C CYS A 136 1.31 16.48 -15.35
N SER A 137 0.04 16.57 -15.70
CA SER A 137 -0.96 17.38 -14.98
C SER A 137 -2.14 16.53 -14.53
N SER A 138 -2.67 16.81 -13.33
CA SER A 138 -3.86 16.12 -12.79
C SER A 138 -3.77 14.58 -12.77
N GLY A 139 -2.55 14.05 -12.56
CA GLY A 139 -2.31 12.60 -12.50
C GLY A 139 -2.24 11.90 -13.86
N LYS A 140 -2.22 12.66 -14.97
CA LYS A 140 -2.00 12.14 -16.33
C LYS A 140 -0.89 12.88 -17.04
N CYS A 141 -0.15 12.18 -17.87
CA CYS A 141 0.97 12.69 -18.65
C CYS A 141 0.65 12.71 -20.14
N THR A 142 0.96 13.83 -20.81
CA THR A 142 0.82 13.99 -22.26
C THR A 142 1.94 13.27 -23.02
N ASP A 143 3.14 13.26 -22.45
CA ASP A 143 4.31 12.51 -22.91
C ASP A 143 4.96 11.79 -21.70
N PRO A 144 4.42 10.63 -21.28
CA PRO A 144 4.89 9.94 -20.09
C PRO A 144 6.34 9.47 -20.23
N GLN A 145 6.78 9.05 -21.42
CA GLN A 145 8.15 8.59 -21.64
C GLN A 145 9.16 9.72 -21.40
N LYS A 146 8.90 10.90 -21.96
CA LYS A 146 9.77 12.07 -21.77
C LYS A 146 9.71 12.61 -20.33
N ALA A 147 8.56 12.53 -19.67
CA ALA A 147 8.45 12.88 -18.26
C ALA A 147 9.36 11.98 -17.39
N ILE A 148 9.37 10.67 -17.65
CA ILE A 148 10.24 9.71 -16.96
C ILE A 148 11.72 10.06 -17.16
N GLU A 149 12.14 10.39 -18.38
CA GLU A 149 13.54 10.78 -18.65
C GLU A 149 13.99 11.98 -17.82
N TYR A 150 13.15 13.02 -17.72
CA TYR A 150 13.45 14.18 -16.87
C TYR A 150 13.50 13.81 -15.38
N LEU A 151 12.59 12.94 -14.92
CA LEU A 151 12.49 12.54 -13.52
C LEU A 151 13.64 11.61 -13.11
N ASP A 152 14.09 10.72 -14.00
CA ASP A 152 15.25 9.86 -13.77
C ASP A 152 16.50 10.70 -13.54
N GLU A 153 16.74 11.71 -14.37
CA GLU A 153 17.85 12.64 -14.19
C GLU A 153 17.70 13.50 -12.93
N ALA A 154 16.48 13.94 -12.59
CA ALA A 154 16.23 14.69 -11.37
C ALA A 154 16.51 13.85 -10.11
N ILE A 155 15.99 12.62 -10.07
CA ILE A 155 16.16 11.67 -8.96
C ILE A 155 17.62 11.24 -8.81
N LYS A 156 18.33 10.99 -9.92
CA LYS A 156 19.76 10.66 -9.90
C LYS A 156 20.60 11.76 -9.23
N ARG A 157 20.24 13.02 -9.43
CA ARG A 157 20.93 14.18 -8.84
C ARG A 157 20.46 14.46 -7.41
N LYS A 158 19.17 14.24 -7.13
CA LYS A 158 18.55 14.49 -5.85
C LYS A 158 17.54 13.38 -5.51
N PRO A 159 17.98 12.31 -4.82
CA PRO A 159 17.18 11.10 -4.61
C PRO A 159 16.15 11.21 -3.47
N ASP A 160 16.06 12.34 -2.78
CA ASP A 160 15.12 12.57 -1.67
C ASP A 160 13.89 13.39 -2.08
N LEU A 161 13.58 13.44 -3.38
CA LEU A 161 12.43 14.14 -3.95
C LEU A 161 11.18 13.25 -4.01
N ALA A 162 10.42 13.19 -2.92
CA ALA A 162 9.17 12.41 -2.86
C ALA A 162 8.19 12.75 -4.00
N GLU A 163 8.09 14.03 -4.37
CA GLU A 163 7.24 14.50 -5.45
C GLU A 163 7.69 13.95 -6.81
N ALA A 164 8.99 13.82 -7.06
CA ALA A 164 9.52 13.30 -8.33
C ALA A 164 9.16 11.82 -8.51
N TYR A 165 9.30 11.00 -7.46
CA TYR A 165 8.85 9.62 -7.48
C TYR A 165 7.34 9.51 -7.74
N ASN A 166 6.52 10.33 -7.07
CA ASN A 166 5.07 10.32 -7.31
C ASN A 166 4.71 10.67 -8.76
N ILE A 167 5.37 11.67 -9.38
CA ILE A 167 5.10 12.02 -10.78
C ILE A 167 5.59 10.91 -11.72
N ARG A 168 6.73 10.29 -11.43
CA ARG A 168 7.27 9.19 -12.25
C ARG A 168 6.35 7.98 -12.19
N GLY A 169 5.80 7.69 -11.01
CA GLY A 169 4.77 6.68 -10.84
C GLY A 169 3.50 6.95 -11.65
N ASN A 170 3.07 8.21 -11.77
CA ASN A 170 1.92 8.57 -12.63
C ASN A 170 2.24 8.28 -14.11
N ALA A 171 3.42 8.70 -14.58
CA ALA A 171 3.87 8.47 -15.95
C ALA A 171 3.98 6.97 -16.28
N ASP A 172 4.51 6.18 -15.34
CA ASP A 172 4.56 4.72 -15.44
C ASP A 172 3.17 4.09 -15.48
N GLY A 173 2.24 4.62 -14.66
CA GLY A 173 0.85 4.21 -14.67
C GLY A 173 0.18 4.43 -16.03
N ASP A 174 0.44 5.57 -16.68
CA ASP A 174 -0.08 5.89 -18.02
C ASP A 174 0.53 5.00 -19.12
N LEU A 175 1.75 4.52 -18.94
CA LEU A 175 2.38 3.50 -19.80
C LEU A 175 1.91 2.06 -19.49
N GLY A 176 1.01 1.87 -18.52
CA GLY A 176 0.58 0.56 -18.06
C GLY A 176 1.62 -0.20 -17.22
N GLN A 177 2.72 0.44 -16.84
CA GLN A 177 3.79 -0.12 -16.01
C GLN A 177 3.43 -0.06 -14.53
N HIS A 178 2.27 -0.62 -14.17
CA HIS A 178 1.66 -0.49 -12.85
C HIS A 178 2.55 -0.95 -11.69
N GLN A 179 3.37 -1.98 -11.90
CA GLN A 179 4.29 -2.46 -10.85
C GLN A 179 5.39 -1.43 -10.53
N ARG A 180 5.97 -0.80 -11.56
CA ARG A 180 6.96 0.27 -11.37
C ARG A 180 6.33 1.49 -10.72
N ALA A 181 5.11 1.83 -11.14
CA ALA A 181 4.35 2.91 -10.50
C ALA A 181 4.17 2.68 -8.99
N ILE A 182 3.82 1.46 -8.58
CA ILE A 182 3.71 1.09 -7.16
C ILE A 182 5.04 1.25 -6.43
N GLU A 183 6.15 0.82 -7.03
CA GLU A 183 7.49 0.97 -6.44
C GLU A 183 7.85 2.46 -6.21
N ASP A 184 7.53 3.31 -7.17
CA ASP A 184 7.72 4.75 -7.07
C ASP A 184 6.82 5.39 -6.01
N TYR A 185 5.54 5.02 -5.93
CA TYR A 185 4.68 5.53 -4.86
C TYR A 185 5.14 5.06 -3.48
N ASN A 186 5.63 3.83 -3.36
CA ASN A 186 6.21 3.33 -2.11
C ASN A 186 7.40 4.20 -1.68
N GLU A 187 8.28 4.56 -2.60
CA GLU A 187 9.42 5.41 -2.30
C GLU A 187 9.00 6.84 -1.96
N ALA A 188 8.02 7.41 -2.66
CA ALA A 188 7.43 8.70 -2.33
C ALA A 188 6.85 8.71 -0.89
N ILE A 189 6.12 7.66 -0.51
CA ILE A 189 5.56 7.49 0.83
C ILE A 189 6.66 7.29 1.88
N ARG A 190 7.71 6.53 1.55
CA ARG A 190 8.86 6.31 2.45
C ARG A 190 9.57 7.64 2.76
N LEU A 191 9.76 8.49 1.76
CA LEU A 191 10.38 9.81 1.90
C LEU A 191 9.45 10.81 2.58
N LYS A 192 8.15 10.75 2.30
CA LYS A 192 7.13 11.67 2.82
C LYS A 192 5.89 10.88 3.27
N PRO A 193 5.86 10.38 4.53
CA PRO A 193 4.78 9.50 5.01
C PRO A 193 3.39 10.14 5.05
N ASN A 194 3.29 11.46 5.04
CA ASN A 194 2.04 12.22 5.00
C ASN A 194 1.66 12.69 3.59
N TYR A 195 2.22 12.08 2.54
CA TYR A 195 1.95 12.47 1.17
C TYR A 195 0.64 11.88 0.63
N ALA A 196 -0.48 12.53 0.95
CA ALA A 196 -1.83 12.04 0.62
C ALA A 196 -2.04 11.66 -0.86
N HIS A 197 -1.45 12.42 -1.79
CA HIS A 197 -1.52 12.11 -3.22
C HIS A 197 -0.83 10.80 -3.60
N ALA A 198 0.29 10.44 -2.95
CA ALA A 198 1.00 9.19 -3.25
C ALA A 198 0.17 7.98 -2.82
N TYR A 199 -0.50 8.04 -1.67
CA TYR A 199 -1.47 7.00 -1.27
C TYR A 199 -2.62 6.91 -2.27
N TYR A 200 -3.24 8.05 -2.64
CA TYR A 200 -4.33 8.04 -3.63
C TYR A 200 -3.91 7.42 -4.97
N ASN A 201 -2.75 7.79 -5.51
CA ASN A 201 -2.25 7.28 -6.80
C ASN A 201 -1.88 5.80 -6.72
N ARG A 202 -1.30 5.35 -5.60
CA ARG A 202 -1.03 3.92 -5.35
C ARG A 202 -2.32 3.13 -5.24
N GLY A 203 -3.32 3.64 -4.50
CA GLY A 203 -4.64 3.02 -4.39
C GLY A 203 -5.38 2.93 -5.73
N TYR A 204 -5.27 3.96 -6.58
CA TYR A 204 -5.77 3.92 -7.95
C TYR A 204 -5.09 2.84 -8.78
N THR A 205 -3.78 2.71 -8.66
CA THR A 205 -3.01 1.68 -9.37
C THR A 205 -3.39 0.28 -8.88
N TYR A 206 -3.55 0.08 -7.57
CA TYR A 206 -4.05 -1.18 -7.00
C TYR A 206 -5.45 -1.52 -7.50
N SER A 207 -6.37 -0.55 -7.59
CA SER A 207 -7.71 -0.76 -8.16
C SER A 207 -7.65 -1.21 -9.61
N LYS A 208 -6.75 -0.64 -10.43
CA LYS A 208 -6.53 -1.07 -11.82
C LYS A 208 -6.05 -2.50 -11.93
N LEU A 209 -5.25 -2.95 -10.97
CA LEU A 209 -4.76 -4.34 -10.88
C LEU A 209 -5.77 -5.30 -10.23
N GLY A 210 -6.96 -4.83 -9.84
CA GLY A 210 -7.96 -5.64 -9.13
C GLY A 210 -7.60 -5.94 -7.67
N GLN A 211 -6.59 -5.26 -7.13
CA GLN A 211 -6.12 -5.39 -5.75
C GLN A 211 -6.92 -4.48 -4.82
N TYR A 212 -8.24 -4.71 -4.77
CA TYR A 212 -9.18 -3.82 -4.07
C TYR A 212 -8.91 -3.64 -2.57
N PRO A 213 -8.50 -4.67 -1.79
CA PRO A 213 -8.17 -4.48 -0.37
C PRO A 213 -7.05 -3.45 -0.15
N GLN A 214 -5.95 -3.57 -0.90
CA GLN A 214 -4.84 -2.60 -0.82
C GLN A 214 -5.25 -1.22 -1.31
N ALA A 215 -6.08 -1.15 -2.35
CA ALA A 215 -6.62 0.13 -2.82
C ALA A 215 -7.45 0.84 -1.75
N ILE A 216 -8.34 0.11 -1.06
CA ILE A 216 -9.18 0.65 0.00
C ILE A 216 -8.34 1.17 1.16
N GLU A 217 -7.29 0.44 1.57
CA GLU A 217 -6.36 0.88 2.62
C GLU A 217 -5.69 2.21 2.24
N ASP A 218 -5.16 2.31 1.02
CA ASP A 218 -4.54 3.53 0.52
C ASP A 218 -5.50 4.71 0.40
N TYR A 219 -6.73 4.47 -0.05
CA TYR A 219 -7.74 5.53 -0.08
C TYR A 219 -8.16 5.98 1.31
N ASN A 220 -8.24 5.07 2.28
CA ASN A 220 -8.49 5.43 3.68
C ASN A 220 -7.40 6.36 4.20
N GLU A 221 -6.14 6.06 3.92
CA GLU A 221 -5.02 6.90 4.35
C GLU A 221 -5.02 8.26 3.66
N ALA A 222 -5.30 8.30 2.35
CA ALA A 222 -5.45 9.56 1.62
C ALA A 222 -6.56 10.46 2.22
N ILE A 223 -7.70 9.87 2.60
CA ILE A 223 -8.80 10.58 3.27
C ILE A 223 -8.40 11.02 4.69
N HIS A 224 -7.70 10.16 5.44
CA HIS A 224 -7.21 10.49 6.78
C HIS A 224 -6.26 11.69 6.76
N LEU A 225 -5.39 11.75 5.76
CA LEU A 225 -4.48 12.86 5.48
C LEU A 225 -5.18 14.07 4.85
N LYS A 226 -6.51 14.09 4.79
CA LYS A 226 -7.36 15.18 4.30
C LYS A 226 -7.11 15.54 2.85
N LEU A 227 -6.96 14.54 1.98
CA LEU A 227 -6.97 14.78 0.54
C LEU A 227 -8.34 15.35 0.12
N GLU A 228 -8.38 16.65 -0.21
CA GLU A 228 -9.58 17.35 -0.68
C GLU A 228 -9.84 17.03 -2.17
N ASN A 229 -10.25 15.79 -2.45
CA ASN A 229 -10.54 15.35 -3.80
C ASN A 229 -11.77 14.44 -3.81
N THR A 230 -12.88 14.87 -4.44
CA THR A 230 -14.10 14.05 -4.61
C THR A 230 -13.81 12.67 -5.19
N SER A 231 -12.83 12.54 -6.09
CA SER A 231 -12.45 11.29 -6.72
C SER A 231 -11.95 10.23 -5.74
N VAL A 232 -11.49 10.59 -4.52
CA VAL A 232 -11.07 9.59 -3.52
C VAL A 232 -12.25 8.76 -3.03
N TYR A 233 -13.40 9.41 -2.76
CA TYR A 233 -14.62 8.72 -2.34
C TYR A 233 -15.21 7.93 -3.50
N TYR A 234 -15.25 8.50 -4.71
CA TYR A 234 -15.67 7.77 -5.91
C TYR A 234 -14.85 6.48 -6.09
N ASN A 235 -13.52 6.59 -6.07
CA ASN A 235 -12.66 5.45 -6.35
C ASN A 235 -12.69 4.41 -5.22
N ARG A 236 -12.76 4.84 -3.95
CA ARG A 236 -12.89 3.92 -2.82
C ARG A 236 -14.25 3.23 -2.80
N GLY A 237 -15.33 3.94 -3.12
CA GLY A 237 -16.66 3.37 -3.27
C GLY A 237 -16.71 2.31 -4.37
N ASN A 238 -16.10 2.60 -5.53
CA ASN A 238 -15.97 1.62 -6.60
C ASN A 238 -15.13 0.41 -6.17
N ALA A 239 -14.01 0.62 -5.47
CA ALA A 239 -13.20 -0.48 -4.93
C ALA A 239 -14.00 -1.34 -3.93
N TYR A 240 -14.84 -0.73 -3.08
CA TYR A 240 -15.76 -1.46 -2.19
C TYR A 240 -16.78 -2.30 -2.96
N PHE A 241 -17.42 -1.76 -4.01
CA PHE A 241 -18.34 -2.54 -4.84
C PHE A 241 -17.64 -3.74 -5.48
N MET A 242 -16.45 -3.53 -6.04
CA MET A 242 -15.68 -4.60 -6.67
C MET A 242 -15.16 -5.64 -5.67
N HIS A 243 -14.90 -5.23 -4.42
CA HIS A 243 -14.58 -6.14 -3.32
C HIS A 243 -15.82 -6.84 -2.73
N GLY A 244 -17.03 -6.46 -3.15
CA GLY A 244 -18.29 -7.04 -2.71
C GLY A 244 -18.93 -6.38 -1.48
N ASN A 245 -18.36 -5.29 -0.97
CA ASN A 245 -18.92 -4.53 0.15
C ASN A 245 -19.85 -3.42 -0.37
N LYS A 246 -21.10 -3.77 -0.64
CA LYS A 246 -22.10 -2.83 -1.18
C LYS A 246 -22.45 -1.70 -0.22
N GLU A 247 -22.51 -1.97 1.08
CA GLU A 247 -22.89 -0.97 2.09
C GLU A 247 -21.90 0.19 2.10
N LEU A 248 -20.61 -0.11 2.29
CA LEU A 248 -19.55 0.91 2.27
C LEU A 248 -19.41 1.57 0.89
N GLY A 249 -19.60 0.80 -0.19
CA GLY A 249 -19.62 1.34 -1.55
C GLY A 249 -20.71 2.40 -1.74
N CYS A 250 -21.91 2.16 -1.22
CA CYS A 250 -23.01 3.13 -1.27
C CYS A 250 -22.76 4.36 -0.39
N THR A 251 -22.17 4.19 0.79
CA THR A 251 -21.77 5.31 1.64
C THR A 251 -20.80 6.24 0.92
N ASP A 252 -19.77 5.68 0.28
CA ASP A 252 -18.80 6.46 -0.47
C ASP A 252 -19.38 7.08 -1.75
N ALA A 253 -20.28 6.37 -2.44
CA ALA A 253 -20.99 6.92 -3.60
C ALA A 253 -21.89 8.11 -3.23
N GLN A 254 -22.58 8.03 -2.09
CA GLN A 254 -23.33 9.15 -1.53
C GLN A 254 -22.40 10.30 -1.19
N LYS A 255 -21.25 10.01 -0.56
CA LYS A 255 -20.29 11.05 -0.20
C LYS A 255 -19.70 11.75 -1.43
N ALA A 256 -19.38 11.01 -2.48
CA ALA A 256 -18.93 11.57 -3.75
C ALA A 256 -20.00 12.50 -4.36
N CYS A 257 -21.28 12.10 -4.30
CA CYS A 257 -22.40 12.88 -4.80
C CYS A 257 -22.61 14.18 -4.01
N GLU A 258 -22.50 14.15 -2.68
CA GLU A 258 -22.50 15.36 -1.83
C GLU A 258 -21.39 16.35 -2.22
N LEU A 259 -20.27 15.83 -2.71
CA LEU A 259 -19.09 16.60 -3.15
C LEU A 259 -19.12 16.92 -4.66
N GLY A 260 -20.26 16.69 -5.33
CA GLY A 260 -20.51 17.11 -6.71
C GLY A 260 -20.34 16.03 -7.80
N ASP A 261 -19.98 14.79 -7.45
CA ASP A 261 -19.91 13.68 -8.40
C ASP A 261 -20.88 12.54 -8.04
N CYS A 262 -22.06 12.58 -8.65
CA CYS A 262 -23.13 11.60 -8.40
C CYS A 262 -23.07 10.38 -9.33
N THR A 263 -22.10 10.31 -10.25
CA THR A 263 -22.08 9.29 -11.31
C THR A 263 -22.06 7.86 -10.77
N LEU A 264 -21.25 7.61 -9.72
CA LEU A 264 -21.18 6.30 -9.07
C LEU A 264 -22.50 5.93 -8.38
N LEU A 265 -23.16 6.89 -7.74
CA LEU A 265 -24.40 6.64 -7.02
C LEU A 265 -25.54 6.30 -7.98
N GLU A 266 -25.63 7.02 -9.09
CA GLU A 266 -26.62 6.77 -10.13
C GLU A 266 -26.42 5.39 -10.78
N ASP A 267 -25.19 5.04 -11.14
CA ASP A 267 -24.85 3.71 -11.66
C ASP A 267 -25.18 2.61 -10.64
N ALA A 268 -24.80 2.79 -9.38
CA ALA A 268 -25.07 1.82 -8.33
C ALA A 268 -26.57 1.64 -8.05
N LYS A 269 -27.38 2.70 -8.12
CA LYS A 269 -28.85 2.62 -8.05
C LYS A 269 -29.45 1.89 -9.25
N SER A 270 -28.98 2.18 -10.45
CA SER A 270 -29.45 1.50 -11.68
C SER A 270 -29.23 -0.02 -11.62
N LYS A 271 -28.12 -0.43 -10.99
CA LYS A 271 -27.75 -1.84 -10.75
C LYS A 271 -28.39 -2.44 -9.49
N LYS A 272 -29.20 -1.67 -8.76
CA LYS A 272 -29.83 -2.06 -7.47
C LYS A 272 -28.79 -2.47 -6.42
N TYR A 273 -27.61 -1.87 -6.45
CA TYR A 273 -26.59 -2.05 -5.41
C TYR A 273 -26.86 -1.12 -4.22
N CYS A 274 -27.30 0.10 -4.52
CA CYS A 274 -27.73 1.09 -3.54
C CYS A 274 -29.25 1.26 -3.56
N PRO A 275 -29.84 1.61 -2.39
CA PRO A 275 -31.24 2.01 -2.31
C PRO A 275 -31.51 3.34 -3.02
#